data_AF-A0A172TWP8-F1
#
_entry.id   AF-A0A172TWP8-F1
#
_cell.length_a   1.000
_cell.length_b   1.000
_cell.length_c   1.000
_cell.angle_alpha   90.00
_cell.angle_beta   90.00
_cell.angle_gamma   90.00
#
_symmetry.space_group_name_H-M   'P 1'
#
loop_
_entity.id
_entity.type
_entity.pdbx_description
1 polymer ?
#
loop_
_entity_poly.entity_id
_entity_poly.type
_entity_poly.pdbx_seq_one_letter_code
_entity_poly.pdbx_strand_id
1 'polypeptide(L)'
;MDHDASKPRFYQSLMTGLFLGMVVTLLCLIFNYFFRGSTGFALSGIINIASLTFFTILLFLMLGVVYYQLLKALPKGELVFIVLMVLLTVVSVWRAEYAHRTSSAVENAAFRELLIGDIIIMGACAAFLLPYLYHHKKFQDTVI
;
A
#
# COMPACT_ATOMS: atom_id res chain seq x y z
N MET A 1 9.06 17.45 -33.43
CA MET A 1 8.01 16.47 -33.74
C MET A 1 7.32 16.18 -32.44
N ASP A 2 6.20 16.86 -32.20
CA ASP A 2 5.46 16.78 -30.96
C ASP A 2 4.75 15.42 -30.87
N HIS A 3 5.35 14.50 -30.14
CA HIS A 3 4.66 13.32 -29.64
C HIS A 3 3.96 13.65 -28.31
N ASP A 4 3.10 14.68 -28.30
CA ASP A 4 2.22 14.97 -27.17
C ASP A 4 0.95 14.12 -27.23
N ALA A 5 1.15 12.80 -27.39
CA ALA A 5 0.08 11.84 -27.19
C ALA A 5 -0.12 11.73 -25.67
N SER A 6 -1.00 12.57 -25.11
CA SER A 6 -1.35 12.53 -23.69
C SER A 6 -1.63 11.10 -23.25
N LYS A 7 -0.85 10.58 -22.30
CA LYS A 7 -0.96 9.17 -21.85
C LYS A 7 -2.40 8.88 -21.38
N PRO A 8 -2.96 7.71 -21.69
CA PRO A 8 -4.29 7.35 -21.21
C PRO A 8 -4.36 7.42 -19.68
N ARG A 9 -5.40 8.05 -19.13
CA ARG A 9 -5.59 8.20 -17.66
C ARG A 9 -5.57 6.86 -16.92
N PHE A 10 -6.06 5.79 -17.56
CA PHE A 10 -5.98 4.44 -17.00
C PHE A 10 -4.52 3.97 -16.85
N TYR A 11 -3.69 4.15 -17.87
CA TYR A 11 -2.27 3.81 -17.83
C TYR A 11 -1.54 4.59 -16.73
N GLN A 12 -1.80 5.90 -16.62
CA GLN A 12 -1.23 6.74 -15.56
C GLN A 12 -1.59 6.20 -14.17
N SER A 13 -2.86 5.87 -13.93
CA SER A 13 -3.31 5.33 -12.63
C SER A 13 -2.70 3.97 -12.31
N LEU A 14 -2.67 3.07 -13.30
CA LEU A 14 -2.11 1.72 -13.15
C LEU A 14 -0.61 1.75 -12.86
N MET A 15 0.15 2.55 -13.62
CA MET A 15 1.60 2.70 -13.43
C MET A 15 1.94 3.43 -12.14
N THR A 16 1.12 4.41 -11.73
CA THR A 16 1.25 5.05 -10.40
C THR A 16 1.06 4.01 -9.29
N GLY A 17 0.06 3.15 -9.40
CA GLY A 17 -0.16 2.04 -8.48
C GLY A 17 1.02 1.08 -8.44
N LEU A 18 1.52 0.62 -9.60
CA LEU A 18 2.67 -0.27 -9.68
C LEU A 18 3.93 0.33 -9.04
N PHE A 19 4.26 1.58 -9.40
CA PHE A 19 5.39 2.31 -8.82
C PHE A 19 5.27 2.40 -7.31
N LEU A 20 4.09 2.80 -6.83
CA LEU A 20 3.84 2.95 -5.41
C LEU A 20 3.90 1.60 -4.68
N GLY A 21 3.44 0.51 -5.30
CA GLY A 21 3.60 -0.84 -4.76
C GLY A 21 5.06 -1.21 -4.53
N MET A 22 5.97 -0.84 -5.44
CA MET A 22 7.41 -1.04 -5.25
C MET A 22 7.96 -0.19 -4.09
N VAL A 23 7.60 1.10 -4.03
CA VAL A 23 8.03 2.00 -2.94
C VAL A 23 7.54 1.50 -1.59
N VAL A 24 6.27 1.12 -1.49
CA VAL A 24 5.65 0.61 -0.27
C VAL A 24 6.27 -0.70 0.16
N THR A 25 6.62 -1.57 -0.78
CA THR A 25 7.38 -2.79 -0.48
C THR A 25 8.69 -2.45 0.22
N LEU A 26 9.45 -1.49 -0.30
CA LEU A 26 10.72 -1.07 0.33
C LEU A 26 10.48 -0.52 1.74
N LEU A 27 9.45 0.32 1.92
CA LEU A 27 9.09 0.87 3.23
C LEU A 27 8.72 -0.24 4.24
N CYS A 28 7.86 -1.19 3.85
CA CYS A 28 7.47 -2.31 4.69
C CYS A 28 8.66 -3.23 5.00
N LEU A 29 9.58 -3.47 4.04
CA LEU A 29 10.79 -4.26 4.28
C LEU A 29 11.75 -3.57 5.25
N ILE A 30 11.94 -2.25 5.11
CA ILE A 30 12.75 -1.45 6.04
C ILE A 30 12.14 -1.50 7.44
N PHE A 31 10.83 -1.31 7.55
CA PHE A 31 10.11 -1.42 8.82
C PHE A 31 10.27 -2.82 9.44
N ASN A 32 10.05 -3.87 8.65
CA ASN A 32 10.22 -5.26 9.08
C ASN A 32 11.64 -5.54 9.58
N TYR A 33 12.67 -5.02 8.90
CA TYR A 33 14.06 -5.19 9.31
C TYR A 33 14.34 -4.58 10.69
N PHE A 34 13.94 -3.32 10.90
CA PHE A 34 14.12 -2.65 12.19
C PHE A 34 13.29 -3.29 13.31
N PHE A 35 12.03 -3.62 13.02
CA PHE A 35 11.12 -4.24 13.99
C PHE A 35 11.67 -5.59 14.49
N ARG A 36 12.20 -6.42 13.60
CA ARG A 36 12.78 -7.72 13.98
C ARG A 36 14.10 -7.56 14.72
N GLY A 37 14.90 -6.56 14.34
CA GLY A 37 16.14 -6.22 15.03
C GLY A 37 15.91 -5.82 16.50
N SER A 38 14.79 -5.15 16.81
CA SER A 38 14.47 -4.74 18.18
C SER A 38 13.72 -5.80 19.00
N THR A 39 12.85 -6.59 18.37
CA THR A 39 11.97 -7.55 19.07
C THR A 39 12.50 -8.97 19.13
N GLY A 40 13.51 -9.33 18.32
CA GLY A 40 13.97 -10.71 18.17
C GLY A 40 12.93 -11.63 17.52
N PHE A 41 11.85 -11.08 16.96
CA PHE A 41 10.78 -11.85 16.33
C PHE A 41 11.30 -12.61 15.11
N ALA A 42 11.33 -13.94 15.21
CA ALA A 42 11.78 -14.82 14.13
C ALA A 42 10.77 -14.83 12.97
N LEU A 43 11.23 -15.21 11.78
CA LEU A 43 10.45 -15.19 10.54
C LEU A 43 9.10 -15.90 10.68
N SER A 44 8.02 -15.13 10.78
CA SER A 44 6.67 -15.64 10.47
C SER A 44 6.65 -16.10 9.02
N GLY A 45 6.37 -17.38 8.77
CA GLY A 45 6.30 -17.93 7.40
C GLY A 45 5.30 -17.20 6.50
N ILE A 46 4.34 -16.47 7.07
CA ILE A 46 3.30 -15.72 6.35
C ILE A 46 3.73 -14.29 6.03
N ILE A 47 4.42 -13.59 6.95
CA ILE A 47 4.99 -12.26 6.71
C ILE A 47 6.48 -12.45 6.45
N ASN A 48 6.80 -12.79 5.21
CA ASN A 48 8.17 -12.94 4.72
C ASN A 48 8.39 -11.99 3.54
N ILE A 49 9.65 -11.84 3.14
CA ILE A 49 10.04 -10.87 2.08
C ILE A 49 9.26 -11.14 0.78
N ALA A 50 9.10 -12.40 0.39
CA ALA A 50 8.44 -12.77 -0.85
C ALA A 50 6.92 -12.54 -0.79
N SER A 51 6.26 -12.95 0.30
CA SER A 51 4.82 -12.76 0.45
C SER A 51 4.45 -11.29 0.57
N LEU A 52 5.24 -10.51 1.30
CA LEU A 52 5.06 -9.07 1.45
C LEU A 52 5.19 -8.38 0.08
N THR A 53 6.28 -8.64 -0.64
CA THR A 53 6.53 -8.05 -1.97
C THR A 53 5.44 -8.37 -2.98
N PHE A 54 5.03 -9.64 -3.06
CA PHE A 54 3.99 -10.04 -4.01
C PHE A 54 2.64 -9.42 -3.65
N PHE A 55 2.31 -9.40 -2.35
CA PHE A 55 1.06 -8.83 -1.87
C PHE A 55 0.99 -7.31 -2.11
N THR A 56 2.01 -6.55 -1.73
CA THR A 56 2.03 -5.09 -1.86
C THR A 56 1.98 -4.65 -3.32
N ILE A 57 2.75 -5.28 -4.22
CA ILE A 57 2.74 -4.93 -5.64
C ILE A 57 1.37 -5.19 -6.26
N LEU A 58 0.80 -6.38 -6.03
CA LEU A 58 -0.52 -6.71 -6.57
C LEU A 58 -1.63 -5.85 -5.97
N LEU A 59 -1.59 -5.62 -4.66
CA LEU A 59 -2.55 -4.77 -3.96
C LEU A 59 -2.54 -3.36 -4.56
N PHE A 60 -1.38 -2.73 -4.69
CA PHE A 60 -1.30 -1.36 -5.19
C PHE A 60 -1.61 -1.23 -6.68
N LEU A 61 -1.32 -2.28 -7.48
CA LEU A 61 -1.76 -2.34 -8.87
C LEU A 61 -3.30 -2.37 -8.95
N MET A 62 -3.95 -3.18 -8.12
CA MET A 62 -5.41 -3.22 -8.02
C MET A 62 -5.99 -1.90 -7.49
N LEU A 63 -5.34 -1.26 -6.52
CA LEU A 63 -5.75 0.05 -6.03
C LEU A 63 -5.64 1.13 -7.10
N GLY A 64 -4.63 1.07 -7.98
CA GLY A 64 -4.53 1.94 -9.15
C GLY A 64 -5.72 1.78 -10.10
N VAL A 65 -6.22 0.56 -10.30
CA VAL A 65 -7.45 0.30 -11.08
C VAL A 65 -8.67 0.87 -10.37
N VAL A 66 -8.85 0.58 -9.08
CA VAL A 66 -9.99 1.07 -8.28
C VAL A 66 -10.02 2.59 -8.25
N TYR A 67 -8.87 3.23 -8.07
CA TYR A 67 -8.73 4.69 -8.07
C TYR A 67 -9.22 5.29 -9.40
N TYR A 68 -8.76 4.76 -10.53
CA TYR A 68 -9.22 5.19 -11.85
C TYR A 68 -10.74 5.05 -12.01
N GLN A 69 -11.31 3.92 -11.58
CA GLN A 69 -12.74 3.68 -11.70
C GLN A 69 -13.56 4.66 -10.85
N LEU A 70 -13.09 5.00 -9.65
CA LEU A 70 -13.74 6.01 -8.81
C LEU A 70 -13.65 7.41 -9.41
N LEU A 71 -12.49 7.80 -9.96
CA LEU A 71 -12.33 9.06 -10.69
C LEU A 71 -13.27 9.16 -11.89
N LYS A 72 -13.52 8.05 -12.58
CA LYS A 72 -14.43 7.98 -13.73
C LYS A 72 -15.90 8.01 -13.31
N ALA A 73 -16.25 7.34 -12.23
CA ALA A 73 -17.65 7.14 -11.82
C ALA A 73 -18.23 8.33 -11.03
N LEU A 74 -17.40 9.05 -10.27
CA LEU A 74 -17.87 10.05 -9.31
C LEU A 74 -17.12 11.39 -9.48
N PRO A 75 -17.83 12.55 -9.38
CA PRO A 75 -17.20 13.86 -9.50
C PRO A 75 -16.20 14.17 -8.36
N LYS A 76 -16.35 13.50 -7.22
CA LYS A 76 -15.43 13.55 -6.07
C LYS A 76 -14.75 12.20 -5.82
N GLY A 77 -14.50 11.43 -6.88
CA GLY A 77 -13.96 10.07 -6.81
C GLY A 77 -12.67 9.95 -6.00
N GLU A 78 -11.80 10.96 -6.07
CA GLU A 78 -10.58 11.03 -5.28
C GLU A 78 -10.87 11.09 -3.78
N LEU A 79 -11.70 12.04 -3.34
CA LEU A 79 -12.08 12.17 -1.94
C LEU A 79 -12.74 10.88 -1.42
N VAL A 80 -13.61 10.28 -2.24
CA VAL A 80 -14.24 9.00 -1.91
C VAL A 80 -13.20 7.89 -1.75
N PHE A 81 -12.22 7.81 -2.64
CA PHE A 81 -11.12 6.85 -2.52
C PHE A 81 -10.30 7.07 -1.24
N ILE A 82 -9.92 8.30 -0.94
CA ILE A 82 -9.18 8.64 0.28
C ILE A 82 -9.94 8.19 1.52
N VAL A 83 -11.24 8.55 1.61
CA VAL A 83 -12.10 8.16 2.73
C VAL A 83 -12.22 6.64 2.83
N LEU A 84 -12.42 5.94 1.72
CA LEU A 84 -12.50 4.48 1.69
C LEU A 84 -11.19 3.83 2.16
N MET A 85 -10.03 4.32 1.70
CA MET A 85 -8.74 3.79 2.11
C MET A 85 -8.45 4.06 3.59
N VAL A 86 -8.79 5.24 4.11
CA VAL A 86 -8.66 5.55 5.53
C VAL A 86 -9.55 4.64 6.37
N LEU A 87 -10.84 4.50 6.02
CA LEU A 87 -11.76 3.62 6.72
C LEU A 87 -11.30 2.15 6.66
N LEU A 88 -10.88 1.69 5.48
CA LEU A 88 -10.36 0.34 5.30
C LEU A 88 -9.11 0.10 6.17
N THR A 89 -8.22 1.09 6.28
CA THR A 89 -7.04 1.03 7.12
C THR A 89 -7.42 0.93 8.60
N VAL A 90 -8.33 1.79 9.07
CA VAL A 90 -8.82 1.77 10.46
C VAL A 90 -9.46 0.42 10.79
N VAL A 91 -10.34 -0.10 9.92
CA VAL A 91 -10.96 -1.42 10.13
C VAL A 91 -9.91 -2.53 10.10
N SER A 92 -8.91 -2.44 9.23
CA SER A 92 -7.84 -3.44 9.13
C SER A 92 -6.95 -3.44 10.37
N VAL A 93 -6.58 -2.27 10.90
CA VAL A 93 -5.84 -2.14 12.16
C VAL A 93 -6.64 -2.73 13.31
N TRP A 94 -7.92 -2.37 13.44
CA TRP A 94 -8.79 -2.92 14.47
C TRP A 94 -8.90 -4.45 14.39
N ARG A 95 -9.02 -5.01 13.18
CA ARG A 95 -9.06 -6.47 12.99
C ARG A 95 -7.70 -7.13 13.24
N ALA A 96 -6.60 -6.45 12.95
CA ALA A 96 -5.25 -6.95 13.20
C ALA A 96 -4.97 -7.11 14.69
N GLU A 97 -5.53 -6.26 15.56
CA GLU A 97 -5.40 -6.39 17.02
C GLU A 97 -5.92 -7.71 17.58
N TYR A 98 -6.87 -8.36 16.90
CA TYR A 98 -7.42 -9.66 17.31
C TYR A 98 -6.75 -10.85 16.61
N ALA A 99 -5.69 -10.63 15.84
CA ALA A 99 -5.02 -11.71 15.12
C ALA A 99 -4.35 -12.69 16.09
N HIS A 100 -4.68 -13.98 15.97
CA HIS A 100 -4.05 -15.07 16.71
C HIS A 100 -3.41 -16.04 15.73
N ARG A 101 -2.13 -16.38 15.95
CA ARG A 101 -1.32 -17.21 15.05
C ARG A 101 -0.66 -18.39 15.74
N THR A 102 -0.20 -18.22 16.97
CA THR A 102 0.47 -19.29 17.72
C THR A 102 -0.14 -19.44 19.11
N SER A 103 0.25 -20.50 19.82
CA SER A 103 -0.12 -20.69 21.23
C SER A 103 0.63 -19.73 22.16
N SER A 104 1.70 -19.08 21.70
CA SER A 104 2.50 -18.14 22.47
C SER A 104 1.89 -16.73 22.43
N ALA A 105 1.57 -16.18 23.61
CA ALA A 105 1.07 -14.82 23.71
C ALA A 105 2.08 -13.77 23.23
N VAL A 106 3.37 -14.02 23.47
CA VAL A 106 4.47 -13.10 23.11
C VAL A 106 4.64 -13.01 21.59
N GLU A 107 4.60 -14.16 20.90
CA GLU A 107 4.71 -14.18 19.44
C GLU A 107 3.49 -13.55 18.77
N ASN A 108 2.30 -13.77 19.33
CA ASN A 108 1.08 -13.13 18.83
C ASN A 108 1.14 -11.60 19.00
N ALA A 109 1.66 -11.09 20.10
CA ALA A 109 1.83 -9.65 20.31
C ALA A 109 2.77 -9.03 19.27
N ALA A 110 3.97 -9.62 19.10
CA ALA A 110 4.94 -9.17 18.11
C ALA A 110 4.39 -9.24 16.67
N PHE A 111 3.63 -10.29 16.34
CA PHE A 111 2.98 -10.41 15.04
C PHE A 111 1.95 -9.31 14.80
N ARG A 112 1.13 -8.96 15.81
CA ARG A 112 0.11 -7.90 15.70
C ARG A 112 0.77 -6.54 15.46
N GLU A 113 1.80 -6.21 16.22
CA GLU A 113 2.53 -4.95 16.07
C GLU A 113 3.14 -4.82 14.67
N LEU A 114 3.79 -5.89 14.19
CA LEU A 114 4.35 -5.93 12.84
C LEU A 114 3.26 -5.75 11.77
N LEU A 115 2.17 -6.52 11.88
CA LEU A 115 1.06 -6.46 10.92
C LEU A 115 0.39 -5.08 10.90
N ILE A 116 0.17 -4.48 12.07
CA ILE A 116 -0.41 -3.14 12.20
C ILE A 116 0.50 -2.10 11.54
N GLY A 117 1.82 -2.18 11.77
CA GLY A 117 2.78 -1.29 11.12
C GLY A 117 2.73 -1.38 9.60
N ASP A 118 2.72 -2.59 9.04
CA ASP A 118 2.60 -2.81 7.60
C ASP A 118 1.25 -2.27 7.05
N ILE A 119 0.14 -2.50 7.76
CA ILE A 119 -1.19 -1.97 7.39
C ILE A 119 -1.19 -0.44 7.37
N ILE A 120 -0.57 0.21 8.36
CA ILE A 120 -0.51 1.67 8.44
C ILE A 120 0.32 2.25 7.28
N ILE A 121 1.49 1.67 6.99
CA ILE A 121 2.34 2.10 5.88
C ILE A 121 1.59 1.97 4.55
N MET A 122 1.00 0.80 4.29
CA MET A 122 0.21 0.57 3.08
C MET A 122 -1.00 1.52 2.99
N GLY A 123 -1.75 1.66 4.07
CA GLY A 123 -2.94 2.50 4.13
C GLY A 123 -2.64 3.98 3.90
N ALA A 124 -1.60 4.51 4.54
CA ALA A 124 -1.17 5.90 4.37
C ALA A 124 -0.68 6.17 2.95
N CYS A 125 0.15 5.28 2.38
CA CYS A 125 0.60 5.42 1.01
C CYS A 125 -0.56 5.32 0.01
N ALA A 126 -1.48 4.38 0.19
CA ALA A 126 -2.67 4.26 -0.65
C ALA A 126 -3.54 5.51 -0.56
N ALA A 127 -3.85 5.99 0.64
CA ALA A 127 -4.75 7.13 0.84
C ALA A 127 -4.14 8.45 0.35
N PHE A 128 -2.85 8.70 0.58
CA PHE A 128 -2.28 10.04 0.35
C PHE A 128 -1.27 10.06 -0.79
N LEU A 129 -0.37 9.08 -0.87
CA LEU A 129 0.72 9.11 -1.83
C LEU A 129 0.26 8.72 -3.25
N LEU A 130 -0.75 7.84 -3.37
CA LEU A 130 -1.33 7.46 -4.67
C LEU A 130 -2.01 8.66 -5.36
N PRO A 131 -2.96 9.38 -4.73
CA PRO A 131 -3.55 10.57 -5.35
C PRO A 131 -2.52 11.66 -5.64
N TYR A 132 -1.58 11.87 -4.71
CA TYR A 132 -0.52 12.86 -4.87
C TYR A 132 0.35 12.60 -6.11
N LEU A 133 0.88 11.37 -6.25
CA LEU A 133 1.72 11.00 -7.39
C LEU A 133 0.94 10.99 -8.71
N TYR A 134 -0.33 10.59 -8.69
CA TYR A 134 -1.17 10.60 -9.88
C TYR A 134 -1.27 12.00 -10.50
N HIS A 135 -1.36 13.06 -9.68
CA HIS A 135 -1.44 14.45 -10.15
C HIS A 135 -0.09 15.13 -10.34
N HIS A 136 1.02 14.49 -9.94
CA HIS A 136 2.33 15.12 -9.96
C HIS A 136 2.95 15.07 -11.38
N LYS A 137 2.87 16.17 -12.13
CA LYS A 137 3.34 16.26 -13.53
C LYS A 137 4.75 15.70 -13.76
N LYS A 138 5.75 16.14 -12.98
CA LYS A 138 7.13 15.66 -13.12
C LYS A 138 7.26 14.14 -12.96
N PHE A 139 6.42 13.54 -12.13
CA PHE A 139 6.42 12.09 -11.95
C PHE A 139 5.81 11.39 -13.18
N GLN A 140 4.70 11.92 -13.70
CA GLN A 140 4.06 11.41 -14.93
C GLN A 140 4.95 11.53 -16.17
N ASP A 141 5.84 12.52 -16.21
CA ASP A 141 6.72 12.78 -17.36
C ASP A 141 8.08 12.04 -17.27
N THR A 142 8.60 11.84 -16.05
CA THR A 142 9.97 11.32 -15.85
C THR A 142 10.01 9.85 -15.43
N VAL A 143 8.96 9.33 -14.79
CA VAL A 143 8.97 7.98 -14.18
C VAL A 143 8.00 7.02 -14.87
N ILE A 144 6.78 7.48 -15.14
CA ILE A 144 5.76 6.77 -15.94
C ILE A 144 5.97 7.11 -17.41
#